data_AF-A0A847N0A7-F1
#
_entry.id   AF-A0A847N0A7-F1
#
_cell.length_a   1.000
_cell.length_b   1.000
_cell.length_c   1.000
_cell.angle_alpha   90.00
_cell.angle_beta   90.00
_cell.angle_gamma   90.00
#
_symmetry.space_group_name_H-M   'P 1'
#
loop_
_entity.id
_entity.type
_entity.pdbx_description
1 polymer ?
#
loop_
_entity_poly.entity_id
_entity_poly.type
_entity_poly.pdbx_seq_one_letter_code
_entity_poly.pdbx_strand_id
1 'polypeptide(L)'
;MKKTFALILCVLLATGFLFAQGAQEAPAAAPAATDFHVGVVTGTVSQSEDDLRGAERLISEYGSASSGGIIQHVTYPDNFMDEAETTISVIAGLADDPKMKAIIVNQAIPGTTEAFRRVKEKRPDIITIAGEAHEDPGVIQTAADLAVNNDFVARGYLIIRTAHELGCDTFVHISFPRHLSYETMSRRVAIMRATCEELGMEFVLETAPDPTSDVGVAGAQQYILEKVPAWIESYGKNAAFFCTNDAHTEPLLKQLLAYGGYFIEADLPSPLMGYPGALGIDLSAEAGDFTAILKKVEASVVAKGGAGRFGTWAYSYGYTSTAGLGQHAINVVKGESELLKLSDIMKAYGKYTAGAKWNGAFYTDVNTGVRARNHILIYQDTYMMGKGYMGNADLVVPEKYFSIK
;
A
#
# COMPACT_ATOMS: atom_id res chain seq x y z
N MET A 1 27.97 -25.10 -67.68
CA MET A 1 26.56 -25.47 -67.43
C MET A 1 26.35 -26.50 -66.31
N LYS A 2 27.30 -27.40 -65.99
CA LYS A 2 27.15 -28.36 -64.86
C LYS A 2 27.47 -27.79 -63.47
N LYS A 3 28.26 -26.72 -63.36
CA LYS A 3 28.63 -26.10 -62.07
C LYS A 3 27.61 -25.08 -61.54
N THR A 4 26.84 -24.45 -62.42
CA THR A 4 25.79 -23.49 -62.07
C THR A 4 24.50 -24.16 -61.60
N PHE A 5 24.21 -25.38 -62.08
CA PHE A 5 23.05 -26.17 -61.63
C PHE A 5 23.23 -26.75 -60.23
N ALA A 6 24.47 -27.09 -59.85
CA ALA A 6 24.78 -27.60 -58.51
C ALA A 6 24.60 -26.52 -57.42
N LEU A 7 24.91 -25.26 -57.74
CA LEU A 7 24.78 -24.16 -56.78
C LEU A 7 23.31 -23.78 -56.51
N ILE A 8 22.45 -23.85 -57.52
CA ILE A 8 21.00 -23.56 -57.38
C ILE A 8 20.29 -24.70 -56.64
N LEU A 9 20.72 -25.95 -56.81
CA LEU A 9 20.17 -27.10 -56.09
C LEU A 9 20.60 -27.12 -54.61
N CYS A 10 21.83 -26.68 -54.29
CA CYS A 10 22.29 -26.55 -52.90
C CYS A 10 21.62 -25.41 -52.15
N VAL A 11 21.27 -24.30 -52.81
CA VAL A 11 20.51 -23.20 -52.17
C VAL A 11 19.04 -23.58 -51.94
N LEU A 12 18.42 -24.32 -52.87
CA LEU A 12 17.04 -24.81 -52.70
C LEU A 12 16.91 -25.90 -51.62
N LEU A 13 17.92 -26.76 -51.46
CA LEU A 13 17.97 -27.76 -50.38
C LEU A 13 18.31 -27.13 -49.02
N ALA A 14 19.09 -26.04 -48.98
CA ALA A 14 19.35 -25.30 -47.75
C ALA A 14 18.12 -24.50 -47.26
N THR A 15 17.26 -24.02 -48.16
CA THR A 15 15.98 -23.40 -47.79
C THR A 15 14.89 -24.40 -47.40
N GLY A 16 15.00 -25.66 -47.84
CA GLY A 16 14.06 -26.73 -47.46
C GLY A 16 14.31 -27.33 -46.06
N PHE A 17 15.52 -27.20 -45.53
CA PHE A 17 15.87 -27.66 -44.17
C PHE A 17 15.73 -26.59 -43.08
N LEU A 18 15.42 -25.34 -43.43
CA LEU A 18 15.14 -24.26 -42.48
C LEU A 18 13.65 -24.13 -42.11
N PHE A 19 12.76 -24.94 -42.69
CA PHE A 19 11.32 -24.97 -42.36
C PHE A 19 10.81 -26.37 -41.94
N ALA A 20 11.73 -27.29 -41.61
CA ALA A 20 11.40 -28.64 -41.15
C ALA A 20 12.03 -28.98 -39.78
N GLN A 21 12.33 -27.97 -38.97
CA GLN A 21 12.32 -28.17 -37.51
C GLN A 21 10.86 -28.14 -37.10
N GLY A 22 10.35 -29.31 -36.70
CA GLY A 22 9.00 -29.45 -36.18
C GLY A 22 8.72 -28.33 -35.20
N ALA A 23 7.53 -27.73 -35.33
CA ALA A 23 6.95 -26.94 -34.28
C ALA A 23 6.98 -27.82 -33.03
N GLN A 24 8.00 -27.63 -32.21
CA GLN A 24 7.99 -28.10 -30.84
C GLN A 24 6.85 -27.31 -30.24
N GLU A 25 5.70 -28.00 -30.07
CA GLU A 25 4.58 -27.47 -29.34
C GLU A 25 5.17 -26.77 -28.11
N ALA A 26 4.98 -25.45 -28.05
CA ALA A 26 5.16 -24.74 -26.80
C ALA A 26 4.43 -25.58 -25.75
N PRO A 27 5.06 -25.89 -24.60
CA PRO A 27 4.41 -26.71 -23.59
C PRO A 27 3.01 -26.13 -23.40
N ALA A 28 2.00 -26.96 -23.66
CA ALA A 28 0.62 -26.58 -23.44
C ALA A 28 0.57 -25.89 -22.09
N ALA A 29 0.04 -24.67 -22.04
CA ALA A 29 -0.15 -23.95 -20.80
C ALA A 29 -0.72 -24.96 -19.80
N ALA A 30 0.00 -25.16 -18.69
CA ALA A 30 -0.45 -26.06 -17.64
C ALA A 30 -1.92 -25.72 -17.37
N PRO A 31 -2.83 -26.71 -17.30
CA PRO A 31 -4.23 -26.43 -17.03
C PRO A 31 -4.28 -25.48 -15.85
N ALA A 32 -4.94 -24.32 -16.02
CA ALA A 32 -5.06 -23.32 -14.98
C ALA A 32 -5.43 -24.06 -13.70
N ALA A 33 -4.56 -24.03 -12.69
CA ALA A 33 -4.77 -24.80 -11.49
C ALA A 33 -6.11 -24.33 -10.91
N THR A 34 -7.18 -25.11 -11.06
CA THR A 34 -8.47 -24.81 -10.45
C THR A 34 -8.59 -25.46 -9.08
N ASP A 35 -7.53 -26.15 -8.65
CA ASP A 35 -7.46 -26.92 -7.41
C ASP A 35 -6.37 -26.35 -6.47
N PHE A 36 -6.47 -25.06 -6.17
CA PHE A 36 -5.65 -24.41 -5.15
C PHE A 36 -6.48 -23.46 -4.30
N HIS A 37 -6.01 -23.17 -3.09
CA HIS A 37 -6.55 -22.14 -2.23
C HIS A 37 -5.52 -21.04 -1.97
N VAL A 38 -6.04 -19.85 -1.70
CA VAL A 38 -5.29 -18.66 -1.29
C VAL A 38 -5.84 -18.18 0.04
N GLY A 39 -4.99 -18.18 1.05
CA GLY A 39 -5.25 -17.66 2.38
C GLY A 39 -5.12 -16.14 2.37
N VAL A 40 -6.13 -15.45 2.88
CA VAL A 40 -6.11 -13.99 3.08
C VAL A 40 -6.35 -13.75 4.56
N VAL A 41 -5.46 -13.01 5.20
CA VAL A 41 -5.54 -12.66 6.62
C VAL A 41 -5.63 -11.15 6.73
N THR A 42 -6.61 -10.66 7.48
CA THR A 42 -6.82 -9.23 7.74
C THR A 42 -7.13 -9.00 9.22
N GLY A 43 -7.19 -7.74 9.65
CA GLY A 43 -7.89 -7.39 10.88
C GLY A 43 -9.39 -7.66 10.77
N THR A 44 -10.07 -7.58 11.91
CA THR A 44 -11.54 -7.56 11.97
C THR A 44 -12.08 -6.23 11.44
N VAL A 45 -13.40 -6.13 11.29
CA VAL A 45 -14.06 -4.86 10.89
C VAL A 45 -13.72 -3.71 11.84
N SER A 46 -13.63 -3.97 13.15
CA SER A 46 -13.31 -2.95 14.15
C SER A 46 -11.87 -2.46 14.08
N GLN A 47 -10.95 -3.27 13.56
CA GLN A 47 -9.55 -2.89 13.40
C GLN A 47 -9.25 -2.28 12.04
N SER A 48 -9.72 -2.93 10.97
CA SER A 48 -9.39 -2.53 9.61
C SER A 48 -10.47 -2.97 8.61
N GLU A 49 -11.62 -2.29 8.66
CA GLU A 49 -12.73 -2.54 7.75
C GLU A 49 -12.29 -2.59 6.28
N ASP A 50 -11.49 -1.62 5.82
CA ASP A 50 -11.03 -1.53 4.44
C ASP A 50 -10.29 -2.80 3.97
N ASP A 51 -9.40 -3.33 4.81
CA ASP A 51 -8.63 -4.54 4.50
C ASP A 51 -9.57 -5.72 4.32
N LEU A 52 -10.53 -5.87 5.23
CA LEU A 52 -11.54 -6.92 5.21
C LEU A 52 -12.45 -6.80 3.99
N ARG A 53 -12.87 -5.58 3.60
CA ARG A 53 -13.63 -5.36 2.35
C ARG A 53 -12.84 -5.80 1.12
N GLY A 54 -11.51 -5.69 1.16
CA GLY A 54 -10.65 -6.23 0.10
C GLY A 54 -10.69 -7.77 0.04
N ALA A 55 -10.76 -8.45 1.18
CA ALA A 55 -10.94 -9.89 1.24
C ALA A 55 -12.34 -10.31 0.75
N GLU A 56 -13.39 -9.60 1.14
CA GLU A 56 -14.75 -9.81 0.64
C GLU A 56 -14.84 -9.63 -0.88
N ARG A 57 -14.11 -8.65 -1.44
CA ARG A 57 -14.01 -8.47 -2.88
C ARG A 57 -13.42 -9.71 -3.56
N LEU A 58 -12.35 -10.27 -3.02
CA LEU A 58 -11.76 -11.51 -3.53
C LEU A 58 -12.74 -12.68 -3.43
N ILE A 59 -13.42 -12.86 -2.30
CA ILE A 59 -14.44 -13.91 -2.12
C ILE A 59 -15.57 -13.74 -3.13
N SER A 60 -16.02 -12.52 -3.39
CA SER A 60 -17.08 -12.26 -4.36
C SER A 60 -16.69 -12.65 -5.78
N GLU A 61 -15.42 -12.48 -6.17
CA GLU A 61 -14.93 -12.80 -7.52
C GLU A 61 -14.53 -14.27 -7.68
N TYR A 62 -13.95 -14.86 -6.64
CA TYR A 62 -13.26 -16.15 -6.71
C TYR A 62 -13.89 -17.26 -5.85
N GLY A 63 -14.93 -16.91 -5.09
CA GLY A 63 -15.63 -17.80 -4.17
C GLY A 63 -14.83 -18.12 -2.91
N SER A 64 -15.54 -18.39 -1.82
CA SER A 64 -14.94 -18.90 -0.58
C SER A 64 -14.55 -20.38 -0.72
N ALA A 65 -13.39 -20.75 -0.20
CA ALA A 65 -12.90 -22.14 -0.16
C ALA A 65 -13.89 -23.08 0.53
N SER A 66 -14.59 -22.61 1.57
CA SER A 66 -15.62 -23.42 2.27
C SER A 66 -16.85 -23.70 1.41
N SER A 67 -17.04 -22.96 0.30
CA SER A 67 -18.16 -23.08 -0.63
C SER A 67 -17.70 -23.49 -2.04
N GLY A 68 -16.51 -24.07 -2.16
CA GLY A 68 -15.95 -24.58 -3.43
C GLY A 68 -15.25 -23.54 -4.31
N GLY A 69 -15.05 -22.31 -3.82
CA GLY A 69 -14.15 -21.33 -4.42
C GLY A 69 -12.70 -21.51 -3.98
N ILE A 70 -11.88 -20.47 -4.13
CA ILE A 70 -10.44 -20.55 -3.85
C ILE A 70 -9.95 -19.67 -2.69
N ILE A 71 -10.78 -18.77 -2.15
CA ILE A 71 -10.35 -17.82 -1.11
C ILE A 71 -10.67 -18.36 0.28
N GLN A 72 -9.66 -18.50 1.12
CA GLN A 72 -9.83 -18.75 2.55
C GLN A 72 -9.49 -17.47 3.32
N HIS A 73 -10.51 -16.74 3.77
CA HIS A 73 -10.32 -15.55 4.59
C HIS A 73 -10.41 -15.88 6.07
N VAL A 74 -9.46 -15.38 6.85
CA VAL A 74 -9.45 -15.43 8.31
C VAL A 74 -9.07 -14.06 8.88
N THR A 75 -9.45 -13.79 10.12
CA THR A 75 -9.08 -12.55 10.82
C THR A 75 -8.19 -12.84 12.02
N TYR A 76 -7.22 -11.96 12.30
CA TYR A 76 -6.49 -11.98 13.57
C TYR A 76 -7.27 -11.23 14.68
N PRO A 77 -6.96 -11.48 15.97
CA PRO A 77 -7.64 -10.82 17.10
C PRO A 77 -7.42 -9.30 17.14
N ASP A 78 -8.41 -8.55 17.63
CA ASP A 78 -8.30 -7.10 17.85
C ASP A 78 -7.15 -6.75 18.79
N ASN A 79 -6.96 -7.54 19.85
CA ASN A 79 -5.89 -7.33 20.82
C ASN A 79 -4.63 -8.14 20.47
N PHE A 80 -4.22 -8.12 19.20
CA PHE A 80 -3.12 -8.94 18.67
C PHE A 80 -1.78 -8.72 19.39
N MET A 81 -1.58 -7.57 20.03
CA MET A 81 -0.37 -7.28 20.82
C MET A 81 -0.27 -8.16 22.07
N ASP A 82 -1.39 -8.44 22.73
CA ASP A 82 -1.44 -9.34 23.89
C ASP A 82 -1.72 -10.80 23.48
N GLU A 83 -2.29 -11.01 22.29
CA GLU A 83 -2.70 -12.31 21.75
C GLU A 83 -1.76 -12.85 20.65
N ALA A 84 -0.47 -12.58 20.77
CA ALA A 84 0.52 -12.91 19.72
C ALA A 84 0.51 -14.39 19.28
N GLU A 85 0.42 -15.35 20.21
CA GLU A 85 0.39 -16.78 19.85
C GLU A 85 -0.91 -17.18 19.12
N THR A 86 -2.04 -16.52 19.43
CA THR A 86 -3.30 -16.69 18.69
C THR A 86 -3.14 -16.19 17.26
N THR A 87 -2.59 -14.98 17.07
CA THR A 87 -2.26 -14.42 15.75
C THR A 87 -1.37 -15.37 14.95
N ILE A 88 -0.27 -15.84 15.56
CA ILE A 88 0.67 -16.77 14.91
C ILE A 88 -0.03 -18.07 14.51
N SER A 89 -0.85 -18.63 15.39
CA SER A 89 -1.55 -19.90 15.16
C SER A 89 -2.60 -19.79 14.05
N VAL A 90 -3.34 -18.68 13.99
CA VAL A 90 -4.34 -18.43 12.92
C VAL A 90 -3.67 -18.40 11.55
N ILE A 91 -2.56 -17.66 11.41
CA ILE A 91 -1.83 -17.54 10.15
C ILE A 91 -1.18 -18.88 9.78
N ALA A 92 -0.46 -19.50 10.72
CA ALA A 92 0.27 -20.76 10.46
C ALA A 92 -0.67 -21.93 10.16
N GLY A 93 -1.86 -21.96 10.78
CA GLY A 93 -2.87 -23.00 10.57
C GLY A 93 -3.41 -23.07 9.13
N LEU A 94 -3.30 -22.00 8.34
CA LEU A 94 -3.64 -22.03 6.92
C LEU A 94 -2.80 -23.04 6.12
N ALA A 95 -1.60 -23.39 6.60
CA ALA A 95 -0.74 -24.41 5.98
C ALA A 95 -1.27 -25.84 6.17
N ASP A 96 -2.29 -26.05 7.02
CA ASP A 96 -2.95 -27.34 7.21
C ASP A 96 -3.80 -27.73 6.00
N ASP A 97 -4.24 -26.74 5.22
CA ASP A 97 -4.97 -26.98 3.99
C ASP A 97 -4.03 -27.52 2.89
N PRO A 98 -4.26 -28.76 2.41
CA PRO A 98 -3.40 -29.38 1.40
C PRO A 98 -3.42 -28.63 0.05
N LYS A 99 -4.46 -27.84 -0.23
CA LYS A 99 -4.61 -27.05 -1.45
C LYS A 99 -4.04 -25.64 -1.31
N MET A 100 -3.63 -25.22 -0.11
CA MET A 100 -3.05 -23.90 0.09
C MET A 100 -1.78 -23.71 -0.76
N LYS A 101 -1.73 -22.62 -1.52
CA LYS A 101 -0.58 -22.24 -2.37
C LYS A 101 -0.06 -20.83 -2.12
N ALA A 102 -0.86 -19.96 -1.51
CA ALA A 102 -0.39 -18.65 -1.08
C ALA A 102 -1.11 -18.21 0.19
N ILE A 103 -0.41 -17.48 1.05
CA ILE A 103 -0.96 -16.82 2.24
C ILE A 103 -0.55 -15.34 2.17
N ILE A 104 -1.54 -14.46 2.18
CA ILE A 104 -1.39 -13.02 2.24
C ILE A 104 -1.86 -12.56 3.61
N VAL A 105 -1.04 -11.79 4.32
CA VAL A 105 -1.42 -11.12 5.57
C VAL A 105 -1.37 -9.63 5.32
N ASN A 106 -2.52 -8.93 5.35
CA ASN A 106 -2.58 -7.49 5.17
C ASN A 106 -2.90 -6.78 6.49
N GLN A 107 -2.12 -5.71 6.71
CA GLN A 107 -1.57 -5.30 8.00
C GLN A 107 -0.82 -6.48 8.63
N ALA A 108 0.36 -6.80 8.08
CA ALA A 108 1.26 -7.82 8.61
C ALA A 108 1.85 -7.39 9.96
N ILE A 109 1.00 -7.47 10.98
CA ILE A 109 1.22 -7.14 12.39
C ILE A 109 2.31 -8.02 13.02
N PRO A 110 2.86 -7.63 14.19
CA PRO A 110 3.84 -8.43 14.92
C PRO A 110 3.40 -9.89 15.11
N GLY A 111 4.34 -10.81 14.87
CA GLY A 111 4.07 -12.26 14.85
C GLY A 111 3.93 -12.84 13.44
N THR A 112 3.75 -12.01 12.40
CA THR A 112 3.66 -12.48 11.01
C THR A 112 4.94 -13.17 10.55
N THR A 113 6.13 -12.66 10.90
CA THR A 113 7.41 -13.29 10.55
C THR A 113 7.51 -14.71 11.11
N GLU A 114 7.17 -14.89 12.38
CA GLU A 114 7.18 -16.20 13.04
C GLU A 114 6.12 -17.15 12.44
N ALA A 115 4.93 -16.65 12.14
CA ALA A 115 3.91 -17.43 11.46
C ALA A 115 4.36 -17.91 10.08
N PHE A 116 4.95 -17.03 9.27
CA PHE A 116 5.51 -17.40 7.97
C PHE A 116 6.64 -18.41 8.10
N ARG A 117 7.53 -18.29 9.10
CA ARG A 117 8.54 -19.31 9.38
C ARG A 117 7.90 -20.68 9.62
N ARG A 118 6.88 -20.76 10.48
CA ARG A 118 6.14 -22.02 10.76
C ARG A 118 5.43 -22.57 9.51
N VAL A 119 4.85 -21.70 8.67
CA VAL A 119 4.27 -22.07 7.37
C VAL A 119 5.34 -22.72 6.48
N LYS A 120 6.49 -22.05 6.28
CA LYS A 120 7.53 -22.52 5.36
C LYS A 120 8.23 -23.79 5.86
N GLU A 121 8.35 -24.00 7.18
CA GLU A 121 8.84 -25.25 7.75
C GLU A 121 7.95 -26.45 7.44
N LYS A 122 6.63 -26.24 7.47
CA LYS A 122 5.63 -27.28 7.17
C LYS A 122 5.41 -27.46 5.67
N ARG A 123 5.34 -26.36 4.93
CA ARG A 123 4.93 -26.26 3.53
C ARG A 123 5.79 -25.20 2.80
N PRO A 124 7.02 -25.55 2.40
CA PRO A 124 7.93 -24.61 1.73
C PRO A 124 7.40 -24.16 0.36
N ASP A 125 6.41 -24.86 -0.20
CA ASP A 125 5.78 -24.55 -1.48
C ASP A 125 4.71 -23.45 -1.39
N ILE A 126 4.27 -23.04 -0.20
CA ILE A 126 3.32 -21.94 -0.03
C ILE A 126 4.06 -20.61 -0.21
N ILE A 127 3.51 -19.73 -1.05
CA ILE A 127 3.98 -18.35 -1.20
C ILE A 127 3.49 -17.51 -0.01
N THR A 128 4.38 -16.83 0.69
CA THR A 128 4.01 -15.94 1.80
C THR A 128 4.17 -14.47 1.41
N ILE A 129 3.09 -13.68 1.54
CA ILE A 129 3.06 -12.25 1.19
C ILE A 129 2.64 -11.43 2.40
N ALA A 130 3.49 -10.49 2.84
CA ALA A 130 3.17 -9.50 3.87
C ALA A 130 2.75 -8.17 3.22
N GLY A 131 1.52 -7.74 3.43
CA GLY A 131 1.01 -6.43 3.03
C GLY A 131 0.98 -5.48 4.22
N GLU A 132 1.53 -4.27 4.03
CA GLU A 132 1.83 -3.30 5.09
C GLU A 132 2.49 -3.96 6.31
N ALA A 133 3.73 -4.40 6.15
CA ALA A 133 4.48 -5.04 7.23
C ALA A 133 4.80 -4.07 8.37
N HIS A 134 4.47 -4.46 9.61
CA HIS A 134 4.73 -3.68 10.82
C HIS A 134 6.06 -4.00 11.48
N GLU A 135 6.50 -5.25 11.34
CA GLU A 135 7.82 -5.67 11.81
C GLU A 135 8.92 -5.02 10.97
N ASP A 136 10.11 -4.86 11.58
CA ASP A 136 11.26 -4.25 10.92
C ASP A 136 11.51 -4.88 9.53
N PRO A 137 11.81 -4.08 8.48
CA PRO A 137 12.04 -4.60 7.14
C PRO A 137 13.06 -5.75 7.10
N GLY A 138 14.16 -5.65 7.84
CA GLY A 138 15.20 -6.69 7.90
C GLY A 138 14.74 -7.98 8.57
N VAL A 139 13.69 -7.94 9.39
CA VAL A 139 13.10 -9.11 10.05
C VAL A 139 12.10 -9.80 9.12
N ILE A 140 11.08 -9.09 8.63
CA ILE A 140 10.03 -9.70 7.80
C ILE A 140 10.57 -10.25 6.47
N GLN A 141 11.61 -9.61 5.91
CA GLN A 141 12.29 -10.07 4.70
C GLN A 141 12.89 -11.47 4.81
N THR A 142 13.13 -11.97 6.02
CA THR A 142 13.72 -13.30 6.24
C THR A 142 12.72 -14.44 6.05
N ALA A 143 11.41 -14.17 6.18
CA ALA A 143 10.36 -15.19 6.18
C ALA A 143 9.31 -15.00 5.07
N ALA A 144 9.08 -13.76 4.62
CA ALA A 144 8.17 -13.47 3.52
C ALA A 144 8.81 -13.73 2.15
N ASP A 145 8.10 -14.36 1.22
CA ASP A 145 8.53 -14.41 -0.18
C ASP A 145 8.36 -13.05 -0.88
N LEU A 146 7.39 -12.24 -0.43
CA LEU A 146 7.20 -10.83 -0.81
C LEU A 146 6.68 -10.02 0.39
N ALA A 147 7.27 -8.87 0.67
CA ALA A 147 6.75 -7.85 1.57
C ALA A 147 6.42 -6.58 0.79
N VAL A 148 5.34 -5.90 1.16
CA VAL A 148 4.90 -4.65 0.55
C VAL A 148 4.55 -3.65 1.64
N ASN A 149 5.02 -2.42 1.53
CA ASN A 149 4.59 -1.30 2.37
C ASN A 149 4.26 -0.08 1.49
N ASN A 150 3.52 0.87 2.06
CA ASN A 150 3.40 2.18 1.46
C ASN A 150 4.80 2.82 1.37
N ASP A 151 5.08 3.57 0.30
CA ASP A 151 6.41 4.08 0.04
C ASP A 151 6.77 5.27 0.93
N PHE A 152 7.11 5.00 2.18
CA PHE A 152 7.52 6.00 3.16
C PHE A 152 8.78 6.77 2.75
N VAL A 153 9.54 6.30 1.76
CA VAL A 153 10.73 6.99 1.21
C VAL A 153 10.32 7.98 0.13
N ALA A 154 9.74 7.50 -0.98
CA ALA A 154 9.31 8.35 -2.10
C ALA A 154 8.24 9.35 -1.66
N ARG A 155 7.28 8.93 -0.83
CA ARG A 155 6.22 9.82 -0.32
C ARG A 155 6.78 10.93 0.57
N GLY A 156 7.91 10.70 1.25
CA GLY A 156 8.60 11.76 1.99
C GLY A 156 8.96 12.96 1.10
N TYR A 157 9.30 12.71 -0.17
CA TYR A 157 9.53 13.76 -1.17
C TYR A 157 8.23 14.22 -1.85
N LEU A 158 7.41 13.26 -2.33
CA LEU A 158 6.24 13.55 -3.16
C LEU A 158 5.17 14.35 -2.42
N ILE A 159 4.96 14.11 -1.12
CA ILE A 159 4.02 14.87 -0.30
C ILE A 159 4.45 16.34 -0.22
N ILE A 160 5.72 16.61 0.07
CA ILE A 160 6.25 17.97 0.18
C ILE A 160 6.23 18.68 -1.17
N ARG A 161 6.65 17.99 -2.24
CA ARG A 161 6.54 18.52 -3.60
C ARG A 161 5.10 18.92 -3.93
N THR A 162 4.14 18.06 -3.62
CA THR A 162 2.71 18.33 -3.88
C THR A 162 2.24 19.55 -3.08
N ALA A 163 2.62 19.67 -1.81
CA ALA A 163 2.33 20.85 -1.00
C ALA A 163 2.92 22.13 -1.62
N HIS A 164 4.19 22.11 -2.01
CA HIS A 164 4.85 23.22 -2.68
C HIS A 164 4.13 23.63 -3.99
N GLU A 165 3.75 22.67 -4.83
CA GLU A 165 3.02 22.95 -6.09
C GLU A 165 1.61 23.51 -5.88
N LEU A 166 1.03 23.29 -4.70
CA LEU A 166 -0.23 23.90 -4.28
C LEU A 166 -0.03 25.28 -3.64
N GLY A 167 1.22 25.73 -3.51
CA GLY A 167 1.58 27.04 -2.96
C GLY A 167 1.73 27.07 -1.44
N CYS A 168 1.92 25.90 -0.81
CA CYS A 168 2.26 25.85 0.62
C CYS A 168 3.67 26.37 0.86
N ASP A 169 3.84 27.12 1.95
CA ASP A 169 5.11 27.70 2.41
C ASP A 169 5.64 27.04 3.69
N THR A 170 4.76 26.44 4.49
CA THR A 170 5.10 25.68 5.70
C THR A 170 4.55 24.25 5.65
N PHE A 171 5.31 23.28 6.14
CA PHE A 171 4.88 21.90 6.34
C PHE A 171 4.99 21.51 7.81
N VAL A 172 3.85 21.19 8.43
CA VAL A 172 3.71 20.85 9.84
C VAL A 172 3.54 19.33 9.97
N HIS A 173 4.59 18.67 10.44
CA HIS A 173 4.61 17.24 10.71
C HIS A 173 4.29 16.98 12.19
N ILE A 174 3.17 16.32 12.46
CA ILE A 174 2.64 16.05 13.81
C ILE A 174 2.92 14.58 14.16
N SER A 175 3.70 14.34 15.20
CA SER A 175 4.13 12.99 15.59
C SER A 175 4.42 12.88 17.08
N PHE A 176 4.95 11.74 17.52
CA PHE A 176 5.29 11.45 18.93
C PHE A 176 6.46 10.46 19.02
N PRO A 177 7.15 10.37 20.17
CA PRO A 177 8.43 9.64 20.29
C PRO A 177 8.39 8.18 19.83
N ARG A 178 7.30 7.45 20.10
CA ARG A 178 7.15 6.05 19.66
C ARG A 178 7.14 5.90 18.14
N HIS A 179 6.42 6.76 17.41
CA HIS A 179 6.45 6.69 15.95
C HIS A 179 7.81 7.14 15.40
N LEU A 180 8.42 8.17 15.99
CA LEU A 180 9.74 8.63 15.59
C LEU A 180 10.88 7.66 15.93
N SER A 181 10.64 6.59 16.69
CA SER A 181 11.63 5.54 16.92
C SER A 181 11.64 4.46 15.84
N TYR A 182 10.59 4.38 15.01
CA TYR A 182 10.55 3.44 13.88
C TYR A 182 11.43 3.96 12.73
N GLU A 183 12.22 3.08 12.10
CA GLU A 183 13.07 3.45 10.96
C GLU A 183 12.26 4.06 9.83
N THR A 184 11.13 3.43 9.48
CA THR A 184 10.29 3.85 8.35
C THR A 184 9.75 5.27 8.53
N MET A 185 9.39 5.64 9.76
CA MET A 185 8.83 6.93 10.12
C MET A 185 9.90 8.00 10.29
N SER A 186 10.99 7.68 10.99
CA SER A 186 12.14 8.58 11.19
C SER A 186 12.79 8.95 9.85
N ARG A 187 12.91 7.98 8.95
CA ARG A 187 13.41 8.21 7.59
C ARG A 187 12.48 9.10 6.76
N ARG A 188 11.17 8.87 6.82
CA ARG A 188 10.19 9.73 6.12
C ARG A 188 10.28 11.18 6.58
N VAL A 189 10.35 11.42 7.88
CA VAL A 189 10.43 12.79 8.41
C VAL A 189 11.77 13.47 8.06
N ALA A 190 12.87 12.71 8.00
CA ALA A 190 14.17 13.23 7.55
C ALA A 190 14.12 13.66 6.07
N ILE A 191 13.50 12.85 5.20
CA ILE A 191 13.29 13.18 3.78
C ILE A 191 12.37 14.38 3.63
N MET A 192 11.28 14.45 4.38
CA MET A 192 10.35 15.58 4.34
C MET A 192 11.05 16.88 4.72
N ARG A 193 11.84 16.87 5.81
CA ARG A 193 12.64 18.03 6.24
C ARG A 193 13.63 18.48 5.17
N ALA A 194 14.39 17.54 4.60
CA ALA A 194 15.36 17.85 3.54
C ALA A 194 14.68 18.38 2.27
N THR A 195 13.49 17.86 1.93
CA THR A 195 12.72 18.34 0.78
C THR A 195 12.17 19.75 1.03
N CYS A 196 11.69 20.05 2.24
CA CYS A 196 11.27 21.41 2.60
C CYS A 196 12.43 22.40 2.46
N GLU A 197 13.61 22.08 2.99
CA GLU A 197 14.80 22.92 2.89
C GLU A 197 15.15 23.24 1.42
N GLU A 198 15.13 22.22 0.56
CA GLU A 198 15.41 22.38 -0.86
C GLU A 198 14.38 23.21 -1.62
N LEU A 199 13.09 23.05 -1.28
CA LEU A 199 11.99 23.78 -1.92
C LEU A 199 11.72 25.14 -1.27
N GLY A 200 12.53 25.54 -0.27
CA GLY A 200 12.37 26.82 0.42
C GLY A 200 11.11 26.90 1.29
N MET A 201 10.61 25.76 1.77
CA MET A 201 9.50 25.67 2.70
C MET A 201 10.01 25.58 4.15
N GLU A 202 9.25 26.14 5.09
CA GLU A 202 9.48 25.91 6.52
C GLU A 202 9.04 24.48 6.90
N PHE A 203 9.88 23.78 7.66
CA PHE A 203 9.53 22.49 8.24
C PHE A 203 9.34 22.62 9.75
N VAL A 204 8.16 22.26 10.24
CA VAL A 204 7.81 22.28 11.66
C VAL A 204 7.52 20.85 12.13
N LEU A 205 8.16 20.44 13.23
CA LEU A 205 7.87 19.18 13.91
C LEU A 205 7.08 19.46 15.18
N GLU A 206 5.78 19.15 15.15
CA GLU A 206 4.90 19.24 16.31
C GLU A 206 4.80 17.91 17.03
N THR A 207 4.76 17.96 18.36
CA THR A 207 4.60 16.77 19.21
C THR A 207 3.16 16.66 19.70
N ALA A 208 2.48 15.59 19.33
CA ALA A 208 1.16 15.22 19.85
C ALA A 208 1.29 14.12 20.92
N PRO A 209 0.26 13.90 21.75
CA PRO A 209 0.21 12.74 22.64
C PRO A 209 0.13 11.43 21.86
N ASP A 210 0.75 10.38 22.39
CA ASP A 210 0.61 9.03 21.85
C ASP A 210 -0.78 8.47 22.24
N PRO A 211 -1.65 8.09 21.27
CA PRO A 211 -2.98 7.56 21.56
C PRO A 211 -2.99 6.26 22.38
N THR A 212 -1.85 5.55 22.44
CA THR A 212 -1.70 4.31 23.23
C THR A 212 -1.14 4.56 24.64
N SER A 213 -0.87 5.81 25.01
CA SER A 213 -0.46 6.18 26.36
C SER A 213 -1.67 6.42 27.27
N ASP A 214 -1.44 6.78 28.54
CA ASP A 214 -2.50 7.02 29.54
C ASP A 214 -3.52 8.11 29.14
N VAL A 215 -3.18 8.96 28.17
CA VAL A 215 -4.11 9.96 27.62
C VAL A 215 -5.23 9.34 26.77
N GLY A 216 -4.98 8.14 26.23
CA GLY A 216 -5.87 7.42 25.32
C GLY A 216 -6.20 8.15 24.01
N VAL A 217 -6.97 7.48 23.16
CA VAL A 217 -7.46 8.02 21.87
C VAL A 217 -8.22 9.34 22.07
N ALA A 218 -9.13 9.40 23.05
CA ALA A 218 -9.94 10.59 23.28
C ALA A 218 -9.10 11.82 23.68
N GLY A 219 -8.10 11.64 24.55
CA GLY A 219 -7.21 12.72 24.97
C GLY A 219 -6.31 13.19 23.82
N ALA A 220 -5.78 12.24 23.03
CA ALA A 220 -4.98 12.54 21.85
C ALA A 220 -5.80 13.30 20.78
N GLN A 221 -7.05 12.89 20.53
CA GLN A 221 -7.97 13.60 19.62
C GLN A 221 -8.29 15.01 20.10
N GLN A 222 -8.59 15.16 21.39
CA GLN A 222 -8.87 16.46 21.99
C GLN A 222 -7.68 17.41 21.86
N TYR A 223 -6.46 16.92 22.06
CA TYR A 223 -5.24 17.70 21.86
C TYR A 223 -5.14 18.28 20.44
N ILE A 224 -5.39 17.45 19.41
CA ILE A 224 -5.38 17.90 18.02
C ILE A 224 -6.48 18.95 17.78
N LEU A 225 -7.69 18.73 18.30
CA LEU A 225 -8.79 19.70 18.19
C LEU A 225 -8.42 21.07 18.78
N GLU A 226 -7.69 21.10 19.89
CA GLU A 226 -7.29 22.34 20.56
C GLU A 226 -6.10 23.04 19.89
N LYS A 227 -5.13 22.27 19.38
CA LYS A 227 -3.86 22.83 18.90
C LYS A 227 -3.90 23.29 17.45
N VAL A 228 -4.62 22.60 16.57
CA VAL A 228 -4.63 22.95 15.15
C VAL A 228 -5.06 24.40 14.88
N PRO A 229 -6.08 24.98 15.55
CA PRO A 229 -6.40 26.40 15.38
C PRO A 229 -5.24 27.34 15.72
N ALA A 230 -4.51 27.07 16.81
CA ALA A 230 -3.35 27.87 17.22
C ALA A 230 -2.16 27.70 16.27
N TRP A 231 -1.96 26.49 15.73
CA TRP A 231 -0.95 26.24 14.71
C TRP A 231 -1.28 26.95 13.40
N ILE A 232 -2.54 27.01 12.97
CA ILE A 232 -2.95 27.77 11.80
C ILE A 232 -2.77 29.28 12.02
N GLU A 233 -3.01 29.78 13.22
CA GLU A 233 -2.73 31.18 13.57
C GLU A 233 -1.23 31.50 13.49
N SER A 234 -0.37 30.55 13.92
CA SER A 234 1.09 30.73 13.96
C SER A 234 1.76 30.52 12.60
N TYR A 235 1.36 29.49 11.86
CA TYR A 235 2.00 29.04 10.61
C TYR A 235 1.25 29.50 9.35
N GLY A 236 0.02 30.01 9.51
CA GLY A 236 -0.79 30.53 8.41
C GLY A 236 -1.62 29.45 7.69
N LYS A 237 -2.55 29.92 6.86
CA LYS A 237 -3.50 29.07 6.12
C LYS A 237 -2.89 28.38 4.89
N ASN A 238 -1.67 28.75 4.52
CA ASN A 238 -0.91 28.08 3.46
C ASN A 238 -0.08 26.90 4.00
N ALA A 239 -0.06 26.68 5.32
CA ALA A 239 0.60 25.51 5.89
C ALA A 239 -0.10 24.20 5.50
N ALA A 240 0.69 23.20 5.12
CA ALA A 240 0.25 21.82 4.97
C ALA A 240 0.52 21.03 6.26
N PHE A 241 -0.41 20.16 6.62
CA PHE A 241 -0.35 19.39 7.86
C PHE A 241 -0.38 17.89 7.56
N PHE A 242 0.39 17.14 8.34
CA PHE A 242 0.50 15.70 8.25
C PHE A 242 0.62 15.10 9.66
N CYS A 243 -0.20 14.12 10.00
CA CYS A 243 -0.07 13.37 11.25
C CYS A 243 0.36 11.93 10.98
N THR A 244 1.20 11.37 11.86
CA THR A 244 1.71 10.00 11.71
C THR A 244 0.80 8.94 12.30
N ASN A 245 -0.43 9.24 12.70
CA ASN A 245 -1.32 8.28 13.33
C ASN A 245 -2.79 8.57 12.99
N ASP A 246 -3.52 7.53 12.62
CA ASP A 246 -4.92 7.55 12.21
C ASP A 246 -5.86 8.25 13.20
N ALA A 247 -5.64 8.08 14.52
CA ALA A 247 -6.47 8.70 15.54
C ALA A 247 -6.43 10.23 15.50
N HIS A 248 -5.35 10.81 14.97
CA HIS A 248 -5.20 12.26 14.80
C HIS A 248 -5.83 12.78 13.50
N THR A 249 -6.11 11.93 12.53
CA THR A 249 -6.50 12.36 11.18
C THR A 249 -7.87 13.02 11.15
N GLU A 250 -8.90 12.41 11.77
CA GLU A 250 -10.23 13.02 11.85
C GLU A 250 -10.23 14.40 12.52
N PRO A 251 -9.70 14.58 13.75
CA PRO A 251 -9.69 15.90 14.38
C PRO A 251 -8.83 16.91 13.60
N LEU A 252 -7.74 16.48 12.97
CA LEU A 252 -6.95 17.34 12.10
C LEU A 252 -7.78 17.85 10.91
N LEU A 253 -8.39 16.93 10.14
CA LEU A 253 -9.23 17.27 8.99
C LEU A 253 -10.37 18.22 9.38
N LYS A 254 -11.03 17.95 10.52
CA LYS A 254 -12.12 18.77 11.03
C LYS A 254 -11.68 20.21 11.30
N GLN A 255 -10.51 20.39 11.91
CA GLN A 255 -9.96 21.71 12.21
C GLN A 255 -9.46 22.41 10.95
N LEU A 256 -8.80 21.71 10.02
CA LEU A 256 -8.36 22.29 8.75
C LEU A 256 -9.55 22.78 7.90
N LEU A 257 -10.66 22.04 7.88
CA LEU A 257 -11.88 22.45 7.19
C LEU A 257 -12.50 23.71 7.78
N ALA A 258 -12.39 23.90 9.09
CA ALA A 258 -12.95 25.06 9.80
C ALA A 258 -12.05 26.30 9.74
N TYR A 259 -10.73 26.13 9.87
CA TYR A 259 -9.79 27.21 10.10
C TYR A 259 -8.85 27.49 8.91
N GLY A 260 -8.68 26.54 7.99
CA GLY A 260 -7.78 26.61 6.83
C GLY A 260 -6.57 25.68 6.95
N GLY A 261 -5.65 25.77 5.99
CA GLY A 261 -4.53 24.83 5.84
C GLY A 261 -4.78 23.78 4.76
N TYR A 262 -3.76 22.96 4.51
CA TYR A 262 -3.75 21.90 3.51
C TYR A 262 -3.55 20.55 4.18
N PHE A 263 -4.20 19.53 3.61
CA PHE A 263 -3.99 18.13 3.93
C PHE A 263 -3.71 17.40 2.62
N ILE A 264 -2.47 16.96 2.41
CA ILE A 264 -2.06 16.38 1.12
C ILE A 264 -2.52 14.92 1.00
N GLU A 265 -2.18 14.12 2.00
CA GLU A 265 -2.62 12.73 2.14
C GLU A 265 -2.33 12.25 3.58
N ALA A 266 -3.05 11.20 4.01
CA ALA A 266 -2.81 10.55 5.30
C ALA A 266 -1.53 9.69 5.26
N ASP A 267 -1.04 9.24 6.41
CA ASP A 267 0.04 8.25 6.48
C ASP A 267 -0.37 6.89 5.90
N LEU A 268 -1.62 6.45 6.13
CA LEU A 268 -2.29 5.36 5.42
C LEU A 268 -3.47 5.93 4.60
N PRO A 269 -3.25 6.29 3.32
CA PRO A 269 -4.24 7.01 2.53
C PRO A 269 -5.51 6.19 2.24
N SER A 270 -6.67 6.79 2.56
CA SER A 270 -7.99 6.30 2.18
C SER A 270 -8.99 7.46 2.19
N PRO A 271 -9.98 7.50 1.28
CA PRO A 271 -11.09 8.45 1.39
C PRO A 271 -11.96 8.23 2.64
N LEU A 272 -11.79 7.08 3.32
CA LEU A 272 -12.45 6.75 4.58
C LEU A 272 -11.64 7.17 5.80
N MET A 273 -10.36 7.52 5.63
CA MET A 273 -9.48 7.90 6.74
C MET A 273 -9.84 9.29 7.26
N GLY A 274 -10.60 9.33 8.36
CA GLY A 274 -11.01 10.54 9.09
C GLY A 274 -12.01 11.47 8.38
N TYR A 275 -12.11 11.41 7.05
CA TYR A 275 -13.03 12.25 6.28
C TYR A 275 -14.51 12.09 6.67
N PRO A 276 -15.07 10.87 6.85
CA PRO A 276 -16.50 10.72 7.13
C PRO A 276 -16.91 11.43 8.43
N GLY A 277 -16.13 11.25 9.51
CA GLY A 277 -16.38 11.91 10.79
C GLY A 277 -16.10 13.42 10.76
N ALA A 278 -15.02 13.87 10.10
CA ALA A 278 -14.71 15.29 9.96
C ALA A 278 -15.77 16.06 9.14
N LEU A 279 -16.38 15.39 8.15
CA LEU A 279 -17.41 15.95 7.30
C LEU A 279 -18.80 15.82 7.91
N GLY A 280 -19.02 14.82 8.77
CA GLY A 280 -20.33 14.48 9.35
C GLY A 280 -21.23 13.77 8.34
N ILE A 281 -20.67 12.88 7.53
CA ILE A 281 -21.38 12.14 6.47
C ILE A 281 -21.43 10.65 6.76
N ASP A 282 -22.55 10.03 6.39
CA ASP A 282 -22.71 8.57 6.39
C ASP A 282 -22.39 8.02 5.01
N LEU A 283 -21.56 6.98 4.95
CA LEU A 283 -21.13 6.30 3.72
C LEU A 283 -21.64 4.86 3.61
N SER A 284 -22.56 4.45 4.48
CA SER A 284 -23.08 3.08 4.52
C SER A 284 -23.68 2.61 3.18
N ALA A 285 -24.27 3.52 2.40
CA ALA A 285 -24.85 3.20 1.09
C ALA A 285 -23.79 3.00 -0.02
N GLU A 286 -22.58 3.53 0.19
CA GLU A 286 -21.46 3.45 -0.75
C GLU A 286 -20.40 2.42 -0.33
N ALA A 287 -20.67 1.62 0.71
CA ALA A 287 -19.73 0.66 1.29
C ALA A 287 -19.10 -0.26 0.22
N GLY A 288 -17.77 -0.26 0.16
CA GLY A 288 -17.00 -1.04 -0.82
C GLY A 288 -16.93 -0.46 -2.24
N ASP A 289 -17.66 0.61 -2.55
CA ASP A 289 -17.55 1.35 -3.82
C ASP A 289 -16.71 2.63 -3.61
N PHE A 290 -15.39 2.48 -3.76
CA PHE A 290 -14.45 3.60 -3.58
C PHE A 290 -14.66 4.75 -4.57
N THR A 291 -15.23 4.50 -5.74
CA THR A 291 -15.57 5.57 -6.69
C THR A 291 -16.74 6.41 -6.16
N ALA A 292 -17.79 5.75 -5.65
CA ALA A 292 -18.93 6.44 -5.04
C ALA A 292 -18.53 7.14 -3.72
N ILE A 293 -17.73 6.47 -2.89
CA ILE A 293 -17.16 7.04 -1.66
C ILE A 293 -16.37 8.32 -1.98
N LEU A 294 -15.38 8.25 -2.87
CA LEU A 294 -14.54 9.39 -3.20
C LEU A 294 -15.37 10.55 -3.73
N LYS A 295 -16.32 10.28 -4.62
CA LYS A 295 -17.22 11.31 -5.18
C LYS A 295 -18.02 12.02 -4.09
N LYS A 296 -18.55 11.28 -3.11
CA LYS A 296 -19.35 11.85 -2.02
C LYS A 296 -18.48 12.65 -1.04
N VAL A 297 -17.32 12.12 -0.68
CA VAL A 297 -16.34 12.80 0.18
C VAL A 297 -15.85 14.10 -0.49
N GLU A 298 -15.46 14.04 -1.76
CA GLU A 298 -15.03 15.20 -2.55
C GLU A 298 -16.13 16.26 -2.63
N ALA A 299 -17.38 15.88 -2.92
CA ALA A 299 -18.49 16.81 -2.94
C ALA A 299 -18.69 17.53 -1.60
N SER A 300 -18.56 16.80 -0.48
CA SER A 300 -18.65 17.38 0.87
C SER A 300 -17.47 18.29 1.21
N VAL A 301 -16.25 17.93 0.81
CA VAL A 301 -15.06 18.79 0.96
C VAL A 301 -15.23 20.08 0.17
N VAL A 302 -15.64 20.00 -1.10
CA VAL A 302 -15.87 21.16 -1.96
C VAL A 302 -16.98 22.05 -1.39
N ALA A 303 -18.08 21.47 -0.90
CA ALA A 303 -19.17 22.21 -0.28
C ALA A 303 -18.75 22.98 0.99
N LYS A 304 -17.72 22.49 1.71
CA LYS A 304 -17.11 23.17 2.86
C LYS A 304 -15.96 24.13 2.46
N GLY A 305 -15.74 24.37 1.16
CA GLY A 305 -14.71 25.29 0.68
C GLY A 305 -13.29 24.71 0.67
N GLY A 306 -13.15 23.37 0.78
CA GLY A 306 -11.86 22.67 0.79
C GLY A 306 -11.29 22.31 -0.59
N ALA A 307 -11.90 22.77 -1.68
CA ALA A 307 -11.45 22.43 -3.04
C ALA A 307 -9.96 22.78 -3.24
N GLY A 308 -9.18 21.81 -3.70
CA GLY A 308 -7.73 21.91 -3.94
C GLY A 308 -6.85 21.88 -2.69
N ARG A 309 -7.42 21.74 -1.49
CA ARG A 309 -6.67 21.75 -0.21
C ARG A 309 -6.62 20.41 0.50
N PHE A 310 -7.53 19.51 0.19
CA PHE A 310 -7.66 18.21 0.84
C PHE A 310 -7.43 17.12 -0.18
N GLY A 311 -6.48 16.25 0.10
CA GLY A 311 -6.11 15.14 -0.74
C GLY A 311 -6.13 13.80 -0.02
N THR A 312 -5.98 12.76 -0.82
CA THR A 312 -6.05 11.36 -0.40
C THR A 312 -5.45 10.49 -1.51
N TRP A 313 -5.50 9.18 -1.33
CA TRP A 313 -5.50 8.26 -2.47
C TRP A 313 -6.96 7.95 -2.82
N ALA A 314 -7.27 7.93 -4.12
CA ALA A 314 -8.64 7.75 -4.61
C ALA A 314 -9.26 6.42 -4.16
N TYR A 315 -8.42 5.43 -3.88
CA TYR A 315 -8.79 4.12 -3.36
C TYR A 315 -8.04 3.86 -2.07
N SER A 316 -8.71 3.24 -1.09
CA SER A 316 -8.06 2.85 0.17
C SER A 316 -6.85 1.98 -0.09
N TYR A 317 -5.74 2.35 0.52
CA TYR A 317 -4.53 1.55 0.49
C TYR A 317 -4.75 0.15 1.11
N GLY A 318 -5.48 0.08 2.23
CA GLY A 318 -5.79 -1.19 2.90
C GLY A 318 -6.60 -2.14 2.02
N TYR A 319 -7.73 -1.65 1.49
CA TYR A 319 -8.55 -2.39 0.54
C TYR A 319 -7.76 -2.86 -0.68
N THR A 320 -7.00 -1.95 -1.28
CA THR A 320 -6.27 -2.24 -2.52
C THR A 320 -5.12 -3.22 -2.25
N SER A 321 -4.44 -3.12 -1.12
CA SER A 321 -3.38 -4.07 -0.75
C SER A 321 -3.93 -5.46 -0.51
N THR A 322 -5.05 -5.63 0.21
CA THR A 322 -5.67 -6.96 0.35
C THR A 322 -6.08 -7.54 -1.01
N ALA A 323 -6.89 -6.80 -1.79
CA ALA A 323 -7.43 -7.30 -3.04
C ALA A 323 -6.34 -7.47 -4.12
N GLY A 324 -5.45 -6.48 -4.25
CA GLY A 324 -4.35 -6.46 -5.21
C GLY A 324 -3.30 -7.54 -4.94
N LEU A 325 -2.88 -7.74 -3.68
CA LEU A 325 -1.92 -8.80 -3.36
C LEU A 325 -2.55 -10.19 -3.46
N GLY A 326 -3.82 -10.36 -3.07
CA GLY A 326 -4.54 -11.60 -3.30
C GLY A 326 -4.65 -11.93 -4.80
N GLN A 327 -4.97 -10.93 -5.63
CA GLN A 327 -4.95 -11.08 -7.08
C GLN A 327 -3.58 -11.43 -7.62
N HIS A 328 -2.53 -10.76 -7.15
CA HIS A 328 -1.16 -11.02 -7.58
C HIS A 328 -0.76 -12.46 -7.24
N ALA A 329 -1.04 -12.93 -6.03
CA ALA A 329 -0.80 -14.31 -5.63
C ALA A 329 -1.53 -15.31 -6.54
N ILE A 330 -2.81 -15.07 -6.85
CA ILE A 330 -3.58 -15.90 -7.79
C ILE A 330 -2.90 -15.95 -9.16
N ASN A 331 -2.46 -14.81 -9.69
CA ASN A 331 -1.78 -14.74 -10.98
C ASN A 331 -0.44 -15.50 -10.95
N VAL A 332 0.34 -15.37 -9.88
CA VAL A 332 1.61 -16.08 -9.70
C VAL A 332 1.39 -17.59 -9.64
N VAL A 333 0.40 -18.06 -8.86
CA VAL A 333 0.06 -19.50 -8.78
C VAL A 333 -0.39 -20.06 -10.14
N LYS A 334 -1.02 -19.23 -10.97
CA LYS A 334 -1.41 -19.59 -12.35
C LYS A 334 -0.29 -19.46 -13.39
N GLY A 335 0.88 -18.93 -13.01
CA GLY A 335 1.99 -18.65 -13.93
C GLY A 335 1.76 -17.45 -14.85
N GLU A 336 0.83 -16.56 -14.49
CA GLU A 336 0.45 -15.36 -15.25
C GLU A 336 1.23 -14.11 -14.82
N SER A 337 1.85 -14.15 -13.63
CA SER A 337 2.67 -13.08 -13.04
C SER A 337 3.96 -13.63 -12.44
N GLU A 338 5.01 -12.82 -12.40
CA GLU A 338 6.22 -13.07 -11.63
C GLU A 338 6.11 -12.40 -10.24
N LEU A 339 6.39 -13.13 -9.16
CA LEU A 339 6.15 -12.67 -7.78
C LEU A 339 6.77 -11.30 -7.46
N LEU A 340 8.00 -11.08 -7.92
CA LEU A 340 8.81 -9.89 -7.58
C LEU A 340 8.88 -8.85 -8.70
N LYS A 341 8.04 -8.99 -9.74
CA LYS A 341 8.05 -8.06 -10.87
C LYS A 341 7.09 -6.91 -10.61
N LEU A 342 7.64 -5.70 -10.47
CA LEU A 342 6.89 -4.48 -10.15
C LEU A 342 5.69 -4.27 -11.08
N SER A 343 5.86 -4.43 -12.40
CA SER A 343 4.76 -4.24 -13.36
C SER A 343 3.59 -5.19 -13.13
N ASP A 344 3.85 -6.40 -12.66
CA ASP A 344 2.83 -7.42 -12.44
C ASP A 344 2.05 -7.13 -11.15
N ILE A 345 2.75 -6.66 -10.11
CA ILE A 345 2.14 -6.17 -8.86
C ILE A 345 1.28 -4.93 -9.15
N MET A 346 1.81 -3.93 -9.86
CA MET A 346 1.06 -2.71 -10.21
C MET A 346 -0.16 -3.02 -11.06
N LYS A 347 -0.07 -3.99 -11.97
CA LYS A 347 -1.21 -4.47 -12.75
C LYS A 347 -2.29 -5.09 -11.84
N ALA A 348 -1.90 -5.85 -10.82
CA ALA A 348 -2.83 -6.45 -9.87
C ALA A 348 -3.52 -5.38 -8.99
N TYR A 349 -2.78 -4.37 -8.53
CA TYR A 349 -3.35 -3.20 -7.83
C TYR A 349 -4.30 -2.40 -8.75
N GLY A 350 -3.89 -2.18 -10.00
CA GLY A 350 -4.66 -1.46 -11.02
C GLY A 350 -6.01 -2.11 -11.36
N LYS A 351 -6.15 -3.43 -11.17
CA LYS A 351 -7.42 -4.15 -11.39
C LYS A 351 -8.56 -3.58 -10.53
N TYR A 352 -8.25 -3.14 -9.31
CA TYR A 352 -9.24 -2.66 -8.34
C TYR A 352 -9.30 -1.14 -8.22
N THR A 353 -8.50 -0.42 -9.01
CA THR A 353 -8.27 1.03 -8.83
C THR A 353 -8.34 1.78 -10.15
N ALA A 354 -9.47 1.63 -10.85
CA ALA A 354 -9.68 2.20 -12.17
C ALA A 354 -9.36 3.71 -12.21
N GLY A 355 -8.50 4.11 -13.14
CA GLY A 355 -8.07 5.50 -13.32
C GLY A 355 -6.97 5.97 -12.36
N ALA A 356 -6.65 5.22 -11.30
CA ALA A 356 -5.50 5.51 -10.46
C ALA A 356 -4.22 4.92 -11.09
N LYS A 357 -3.12 5.64 -10.92
CA LYS A 357 -1.79 5.13 -11.26
C LYS A 357 -1.06 4.72 -9.99
N TRP A 358 -0.26 3.67 -10.11
CA TRP A 358 0.58 3.14 -9.05
C TRP A 358 2.03 3.10 -9.52
N ASN A 359 2.93 3.38 -8.60
CA ASN A 359 4.38 3.24 -8.81
C ASN A 359 5.02 2.75 -7.52
N GLY A 360 6.28 2.35 -7.59
CA GLY A 360 7.00 1.80 -6.45
C GLY A 360 8.40 1.35 -6.81
N ALA A 361 9.18 1.06 -5.78
CA ALA A 361 10.55 0.59 -5.89
C ALA A 361 10.83 -0.45 -4.81
N PHE A 362 11.92 -1.19 -4.94
CA PHE A 362 12.36 -2.04 -3.84
C PHE A 362 12.93 -1.18 -2.72
N TYR A 363 12.60 -1.54 -1.48
CA TYR A 363 13.19 -0.94 -0.29
C TYR A 363 14.72 -1.03 -0.35
N THR A 364 15.41 0.05 0.03
CA THR A 364 16.85 0.06 0.21
C THR A 364 17.14 0.46 1.63
N ASP A 365 17.81 -0.41 2.37
CA ASP A 365 18.20 -0.15 3.75
C ASP A 365 19.24 0.98 3.78
N VAL A 366 18.93 2.08 4.45
CA VAL A 366 19.81 3.26 4.46
C VAL A 366 21.09 3.05 5.28
N ASN A 367 21.07 2.12 6.24
CA ASN A 367 22.23 1.85 7.10
C ASN A 367 23.29 1.02 6.39
N THR A 368 22.87 0.11 5.51
CA THR A 368 23.74 -0.83 4.80
C THR A 368 23.90 -0.52 3.31
N GLY A 369 23.01 0.28 2.73
CA GLY A 369 22.91 0.51 1.28
C GLY A 369 22.38 -0.71 0.50
N VAL A 370 21.95 -1.77 1.20
CA VAL A 370 21.49 -3.00 0.55
C VAL A 370 20.05 -2.82 0.07
N ARG A 371 19.85 -3.02 -1.23
CA ARG A 371 18.52 -3.11 -1.83
C ARG A 371 17.89 -4.46 -1.47
N ALA A 372 16.70 -4.42 -0.88
CA ALA A 372 15.94 -5.62 -0.54
C ALA A 372 15.60 -6.42 -1.79
N ARG A 373 15.64 -7.75 -1.66
CA ARG A 373 15.33 -8.67 -2.77
C ARG A 373 13.84 -8.91 -2.93
N ASN A 374 13.07 -8.74 -1.85
CA ASN A 374 11.68 -9.17 -1.72
C ASN A 374 10.81 -8.17 -0.96
N HIS A 375 11.27 -6.93 -0.75
CA HIS A 375 10.47 -5.89 -0.10
C HIS A 375 10.27 -4.71 -1.05
N ILE A 376 9.02 -4.43 -1.38
CA ILE A 376 8.61 -3.40 -2.33
C ILE A 376 7.85 -2.30 -1.60
N LEU A 377 8.24 -1.07 -1.86
CA LEU A 377 7.55 0.14 -1.45
C LEU A 377 6.68 0.62 -2.59
N ILE A 378 5.40 0.92 -2.33
CA ILE A 378 4.44 1.34 -3.35
C ILE A 378 3.66 2.59 -2.97
N TYR A 379 3.19 3.32 -3.97
CA TYR A 379 2.31 4.46 -3.77
C TYR A 379 1.34 4.65 -4.93
N GLN A 380 0.16 5.18 -4.61
CA GLN A 380 -0.79 5.68 -5.60
C GLN A 380 -0.50 7.15 -5.90
N ASP A 381 -0.90 7.61 -7.08
CA ASP A 381 -0.94 9.03 -7.37
C ASP A 381 -1.89 9.77 -6.40
N THR A 382 -1.39 10.84 -5.78
CA THR A 382 -2.15 11.67 -4.84
C THR A 382 -3.31 12.34 -5.58
N TYR A 383 -4.52 12.19 -5.05
CA TYR A 383 -5.73 12.81 -5.57
C TYR A 383 -6.12 14.00 -4.70
N MET A 384 -6.03 15.21 -5.23
CA MET A 384 -6.48 16.43 -4.56
C MET A 384 -7.95 16.71 -4.92
N MET A 385 -8.84 16.65 -3.94
CA MET A 385 -10.28 16.83 -4.13
C MET A 385 -10.58 18.23 -4.68
N GLY A 386 -11.33 18.32 -5.77
CA GLY A 386 -11.58 19.53 -6.54
C GLY A 386 -10.51 19.87 -7.59
N LYS A 387 -9.43 19.07 -7.70
CA LYS A 387 -8.35 19.28 -8.67
C LYS A 387 -8.00 18.00 -9.46
N GLY A 388 -8.12 16.83 -8.86
CA GLY A 388 -7.80 15.53 -9.48
C GLY A 388 -6.43 15.00 -9.08
N TYR A 389 -5.93 14.03 -9.84
CA TYR A 389 -4.61 13.43 -9.64
C TYR A 389 -3.47 14.42 -9.89
N MET A 390 -2.41 14.34 -9.08
CA MET A 390 -1.27 15.26 -9.11
C MET A 390 -0.15 14.82 -10.05
N GLY A 391 -0.23 13.61 -10.63
CA GLY A 391 0.77 13.07 -11.54
C GLY A 391 2.00 12.51 -10.83
N ASN A 392 1.93 12.27 -9.51
CA ASN A 392 3.06 11.84 -8.69
C ASN A 392 3.60 10.47 -9.12
N ALA A 393 2.72 9.58 -9.59
CA ALA A 393 3.12 8.25 -10.06
C ALA A 393 3.98 8.27 -11.33
N ASP A 394 3.97 9.35 -12.11
CA ASP A 394 4.78 9.50 -13.34
C ASP A 394 6.14 10.15 -13.07
N LEU A 395 6.42 10.56 -11.83
CA LEU A 395 7.65 11.28 -11.47
C LEU A 395 8.79 10.34 -11.12
N VAL A 396 9.99 10.79 -11.43
CA VAL A 396 11.23 10.17 -10.95
C VAL A 396 11.66 10.91 -9.67
N VAL A 397 11.60 10.22 -8.54
CA VAL A 397 12.09 10.76 -7.27
C VAL A 397 13.62 10.88 -7.33
N PRO A 398 14.21 12.04 -6.99
CA PRO A 398 15.66 12.21 -7.03
C PRO A 398 16.40 11.20 -6.15
N GLU A 399 17.43 10.55 -6.70
CA GLU A 399 18.17 9.45 -6.05
C GLU A 399 18.70 9.82 -4.66
N LYS A 400 19.06 11.08 -4.43
CA LYS A 400 19.57 11.58 -3.14
C LYS A 400 18.62 11.28 -1.97
N TYR A 401 17.31 11.33 -2.17
CA TYR A 401 16.34 11.11 -1.09
C TYR A 401 16.32 9.65 -0.60
N PHE A 402 16.71 8.69 -1.45
CA PHE A 402 16.81 7.29 -1.06
C PHE A 402 17.99 7.02 -0.11
N SER A 403 18.93 7.96 0.01
CA SER A 403 20.11 7.85 0.89
C SER A 403 19.99 8.63 2.20
N ILE A 404 18.89 9.36 2.41
CA ILE A 404 18.64 10.15 3.62
C ILE A 404 18.18 9.22 4.74
N LYS A 405 18.74 9.44 5.93
CA LYS A 405 18.49 8.70 7.16
C LYS A 405 17.69 9.54 8.16
#